data_AF-G0A199-F1
#
_entry.id   AF-G0A199-F1
#
_cell.length_a   1.000
_cell.length_b   1.000
_cell.length_c   1.000
_cell.angle_alpha   90.00
_cell.angle_beta   90.00
_cell.angle_gamma   90.00
#
_symmetry.space_group_name_H-M   'P 1'
#
loop_
_entity.id
_entity.type
_entity.pdbx_description
1 polymer ?
#
loop_
_entity_poly.entity_id
_entity_poly.type
_entity_poly.pdbx_seq_one_letter_code
_entity_poly.pdbx_strand_id
1 'polypeptide(L)'
;MLTSLRIIFMALLLSGIAWSVETLTPETYVRLNSQARKLTMDGMETRIGLLKNGASQEEQLAAAEQTNQAVESLFKSYGTTGSLHTAYGTYHQEQISAWLEANPVWNQTEVDLNQRFQALSSQIDVLLKGQ
;
A
#
# COMPACT_ATOMS: atom_id res chain seq x y z
N MET A 1 -13.85 47.17 32.76
CA MET A 1 -12.86 47.12 31.65
C MET A 1 -11.97 45.87 31.75
N LEU A 2 -12.57 44.70 32.06
CA LEU A 2 -11.85 43.42 32.34
C LEU A 2 -12.50 42.21 31.64
N THR A 3 -13.53 42.43 30.82
CA THR A 3 -14.29 41.38 30.13
C THR A 3 -13.83 41.16 28.69
N SER A 4 -13.13 42.14 28.09
CA SER A 4 -12.70 42.10 26.68
C SER A 4 -11.43 41.27 26.44
N LEU A 5 -10.67 40.92 27.48
CA LEU A 5 -9.39 40.19 27.35
C LEU A 5 -9.58 38.66 27.23
N ARG A 6 -10.73 38.13 27.66
CA ARG A 6 -11.01 36.68 27.63
C ARG A 6 -11.45 36.17 26.26
N ILE A 7 -11.99 37.03 25.41
CA ILE A 7 -12.52 36.64 24.09
C ILE A 7 -11.39 36.42 23.07
N ILE A 8 -10.26 37.13 23.22
CA ILE A 8 -9.12 37.02 22.30
C ILE A 8 -8.37 35.69 22.48
N PHE A 9 -8.37 35.11 23.69
CA PHE A 9 -7.67 33.84 23.96
C PHE A 9 -8.43 32.61 23.44
N MET A 10 -9.75 32.71 23.26
CA MET A 10 -10.59 31.60 22.80
C MET A 10 -10.64 31.47 21.26
N ALA A 11 -10.27 32.53 20.54
CA ALA A 11 -10.18 32.50 19.07
C ALA A 11 -8.85 31.88 18.55
N LEU A 12 -7.83 31.76 19.41
CA LEU A 12 -6.50 31.25 19.05
C LEU A 12 -6.34 29.72 19.18
N LEU A 13 -7.35 29.03 19.74
CA LEU A 13 -7.33 27.57 19.90
C LEU A 13 -8.00 26.80 18.75
N LEU A 14 -8.52 27.50 17.73
CA LEU A 14 -9.17 26.89 16.57
C LEU A 14 -8.26 26.76 15.33
N SER A 15 -6.99 27.15 15.43
CA SER A 15 -6.01 27.07 14.33
C SER A 15 -5.15 25.81 14.32
N GLY A 16 -5.28 24.92 15.31
CA GLY A 16 -4.89 23.52 15.20
C GLY A 16 -6.18 22.71 15.11
N ILE A 17 -6.51 21.98 14.05
CA ILE A 17 -5.64 21.04 13.38
C ILE A 17 -6.01 21.02 11.89
N ALA A 18 -5.24 21.73 11.06
CA ALA A 18 -5.18 21.40 9.65
C ALA A 18 -4.38 20.09 9.54
N TRP A 19 -5.04 18.95 9.73
CA TRP A 19 -4.51 17.69 9.23
C TRP A 19 -4.48 17.87 7.72
N SER A 20 -3.34 18.28 7.16
CA SER A 20 -3.11 18.11 5.75
C SER A 20 -3.15 16.60 5.52
N VAL A 21 -4.30 16.09 5.09
CA VAL A 21 -4.36 14.80 4.42
C VAL A 21 -3.38 14.96 3.27
N GLU A 22 -2.20 14.39 3.43
CA GLU A 22 -1.14 14.44 2.43
C GLU A 22 -1.76 13.80 1.19
N THR A 23 -2.21 14.66 0.28
CA THR A 23 -3.02 14.21 -0.84
C THR A 23 -2.09 13.38 -1.68
N LEU A 24 -2.48 12.13 -1.97
CA LEU A 24 -1.70 11.27 -2.84
C LEU A 24 -1.28 12.07 -4.09
N THR A 25 0.01 12.08 -4.35
CA THR A 25 0.62 12.55 -5.59
C THR A 25 0.98 11.34 -6.46
N PRO A 26 1.23 11.52 -7.77
CA PRO A 26 1.73 10.44 -8.62
C PRO A 26 2.98 9.75 -8.04
N GLU A 27 3.92 10.52 -7.49
CA GLU A 27 5.13 10.00 -6.85
C GLU A 27 4.80 9.12 -5.64
N THR A 28 4.03 9.66 -4.69
CA THR A 28 3.69 8.90 -3.47
C THR A 28 2.81 7.70 -3.79
N TYR A 29 1.94 7.81 -4.80
CA TYR A 29 1.13 6.70 -5.30
C TYR A 29 2.01 5.56 -5.80
N VAL A 30 2.98 5.83 -6.68
CA VAL A 30 3.88 4.80 -7.25
C VAL A 30 4.73 4.19 -6.14
N ARG A 31 5.30 5.00 -5.24
CA ARG A 31 6.11 4.50 -4.13
C ARG A 31 5.30 3.57 -3.21
N LEU A 32 4.10 3.97 -2.85
CA LEU A 32 3.18 3.19 -2.03
C LEU A 32 2.76 1.90 -2.74
N ASN A 33 2.41 1.99 -4.02
CA ASN A 33 2.07 0.83 -4.84
C ASN A 33 3.21 -0.20 -4.89
N SER A 34 4.42 0.26 -5.21
CA SER A 34 5.62 -0.58 -5.23
C SER A 34 5.88 -1.25 -3.87
N GLN A 35 5.73 -0.54 -2.76
CA GLN A 35 5.92 -1.11 -1.41
C GLN A 35 4.84 -2.13 -1.06
N ALA A 36 3.57 -1.83 -1.37
CA ALA A 36 2.46 -2.77 -1.15
C ALA A 36 2.66 -4.05 -1.97
N ARG A 37 3.07 -3.94 -3.24
CA ARG A 37 3.37 -5.10 -4.09
C ARG A 37 4.53 -5.93 -3.54
N LYS A 38 5.57 -5.31 -2.98
CA LYS A 38 6.67 -6.03 -2.31
C LYS A 38 6.17 -6.85 -1.12
N LEU A 39 5.40 -6.24 -0.21
CA LEU A 39 4.82 -6.96 0.93
C LEU A 39 3.93 -8.14 0.48
N THR A 40 3.12 -7.93 -0.56
CA THR A 40 2.31 -9.01 -1.13
C THR A 40 3.18 -10.16 -1.64
N MET A 41 4.28 -9.87 -2.34
CA MET A 41 5.19 -10.92 -2.82
C MET A 41 5.93 -11.63 -1.69
N ASP A 42 6.34 -10.92 -0.64
CA ASP A 42 6.94 -11.54 0.54
C ASP A 42 5.96 -12.53 1.22
N GLY A 43 4.67 -12.16 1.25
CA GLY A 43 3.60 -13.07 1.69
C GLY A 43 3.41 -14.27 0.76
N MET A 44 3.51 -14.08 -0.56
CA MET A 44 3.45 -15.18 -1.53
C MET A 44 4.63 -16.14 -1.36
N GLU A 45 5.84 -15.64 -1.11
CA GLU A 45 7.03 -16.46 -0.84
C GLU A 45 6.87 -17.26 0.45
N THR A 46 6.33 -16.61 1.49
CA THR A 46 5.97 -17.28 2.75
C THR A 46 4.97 -18.41 2.49
N ARG A 47 3.92 -18.15 1.72
CA ARG A 47 2.92 -19.17 1.37
C ARG A 47 3.52 -20.32 0.56
N ILE A 48 4.42 -20.05 -0.38
CA ILE A 48 5.16 -21.09 -1.11
C ILE A 48 5.96 -21.98 -0.15
N GLY A 49 6.64 -21.37 0.84
CA GLY A 49 7.36 -22.12 1.87
C GLY A 49 6.43 -23.03 2.68
N LEU A 50 5.28 -22.51 3.10
CA LEU A 50 4.25 -23.28 3.82
C LEU A 50 3.71 -24.45 3.00
N LEU A 51 3.36 -24.21 1.72
CA LEU A 51 2.88 -25.26 0.81
C LEU A 51 3.91 -26.37 0.60
N LYS A 52 5.19 -26.02 0.43
CA LYS A 52 6.27 -27.00 0.27
C LYS A 52 6.50 -27.85 1.52
N ASN A 53 6.22 -27.30 2.70
CA ASN A 53 6.37 -28.00 3.99
C ASN A 53 5.10 -28.76 4.41
N GLY A 54 4.06 -28.79 3.58
CA GLY A 54 2.80 -29.47 3.91
C GLY A 54 2.03 -28.79 5.05
N ALA A 55 2.19 -27.47 5.21
CA ALA A 55 1.48 -26.72 6.24
C ALA A 55 -0.04 -26.82 6.07
N SER A 56 -0.74 -26.87 7.20
CA SER A 56 -2.19 -26.89 7.27
C SER A 56 -2.82 -25.65 6.62
N GLN A 57 -4.11 -25.76 6.28
CA GLN A 57 -4.87 -24.62 5.77
C GLN A 57 -4.91 -23.45 6.77
N GLU A 58 -4.97 -23.75 8.07
CA GLU A 58 -4.98 -22.73 9.13
C GLU A 58 -3.68 -21.92 9.17
N GLU A 59 -2.52 -22.59 9.07
CA GLU A 59 -1.22 -21.91 9.01
C GLU A 59 -1.09 -21.02 7.76
N GLN A 60 -1.60 -21.49 6.61
CA GLN A 60 -1.62 -20.69 5.39
C GLN A 60 -2.52 -19.44 5.52
N LEU A 61 -3.70 -19.59 6.14
CA LEU A 61 -4.61 -18.47 6.39
C LEU A 61 -4.03 -17.47 7.38
N ALA A 62 -3.37 -17.93 8.45
CA ALA A 62 -2.71 -17.06 9.42
C ALA A 62 -1.60 -16.22 8.77
N ALA A 63 -0.77 -16.83 7.91
CA ALA A 63 0.27 -16.11 7.18
C ALA A 63 -0.30 -15.10 6.16
N ALA A 64 -1.40 -15.45 5.49
CA ALA A 64 -2.10 -14.54 4.59
C ALA A 64 -2.66 -13.32 5.34
N GLU A 65 -3.28 -13.54 6.50
CA GLU A 65 -3.81 -12.46 7.33
C GLU A 65 -2.71 -11.52 7.83
N GLN A 66 -1.56 -12.07 8.27
CA GLN A 66 -0.40 -11.27 8.66
C GLN A 66 0.07 -10.36 7.51
N THR A 67 0.11 -10.90 6.28
CA THR A 67 0.48 -10.11 5.09
C THR A 67 -0.55 -9.01 4.81
N ASN A 68 -1.84 -9.33 4.89
CA ASN A 68 -2.92 -8.37 4.67
C ASN A 68 -2.85 -7.21 5.67
N GLN A 69 -2.62 -7.50 6.95
CA GLN A 69 -2.47 -6.48 7.99
C GLN A 69 -1.25 -5.59 7.77
N ALA A 70 -0.13 -6.16 7.31
CA ALA A 70 1.06 -5.39 6.97
C ALA A 70 0.79 -4.42 5.79
N VAL A 71 0.09 -4.88 4.75
CA VAL A 71 -0.31 -4.05 3.61
C VAL A 71 -1.30 -2.96 4.04
N GLU A 72 -2.29 -3.29 4.87
CA GLU A 72 -3.25 -2.30 5.37
C GLU A 72 -2.57 -1.25 6.25
N SER A 73 -1.65 -1.67 7.12
CA SER A 73 -0.85 -0.77 7.95
C SER A 73 0.00 0.18 7.09
N LEU A 74 0.59 -0.33 6.02
CA LEU A 74 1.31 0.49 5.05
C LEU A 74 0.41 1.57 4.43
N PHE A 75 -0.79 1.22 3.92
CA PHE A 75 -1.71 2.23 3.39
C PHE A 75 -2.11 3.28 4.43
N LYS A 76 -2.40 2.86 5.67
CA LYS A 76 -2.73 3.76 6.78
C LYS A 76 -1.59 4.73 7.10
N SER A 77 -0.34 4.28 7.00
CA SER A 77 0.83 5.15 7.22
C SER A 77 0.95 6.28 6.21
N TYR A 78 0.34 6.13 5.02
CA TYR A 78 0.22 7.15 3.98
C TYR A 78 -1.13 7.89 4.04
N GLY A 79 -1.90 7.75 5.11
CA GLY A 79 -3.20 8.42 5.26
C GLY A 79 -4.27 7.96 4.27
N THR A 80 -4.15 6.75 3.71
CA THR A 80 -5.08 6.21 2.72
C THR A 80 -5.52 4.77 3.08
N THR A 81 -6.34 4.17 2.22
CA THR A 81 -6.73 2.76 2.26
C THR A 81 -6.42 2.12 0.91
N GLY A 82 -6.41 0.78 0.83
CA GLY A 82 -6.24 0.10 -0.46
C GLY A 82 -7.31 0.47 -1.49
N SER A 83 -8.56 0.68 -1.05
CA SER A 83 -9.65 1.12 -1.92
C SER A 83 -9.48 2.56 -2.42
N LEU A 84 -9.09 3.48 -1.55
CA LEU A 84 -8.84 4.88 -1.92
C LEU A 84 -7.61 5.03 -2.81
N HIS A 85 -6.54 4.27 -2.53
CA HIS A 85 -5.36 4.20 -3.39
C HIS A 85 -5.73 3.68 -4.79
N THR A 86 -6.51 2.60 -4.89
CA THR A 86 -6.99 2.08 -6.18
C THR A 86 -7.86 3.11 -6.94
N ALA A 87 -8.75 3.80 -6.22
CA ALA A 87 -9.59 4.84 -6.81
C ALA A 87 -8.73 6.01 -7.34
N TYR A 88 -7.71 6.43 -6.58
CA TYR A 88 -6.76 7.44 -7.01
C TYR A 88 -6.04 7.02 -8.29
N GLY A 89 -5.53 5.77 -8.34
CA GLY A 89 -4.85 5.22 -9.52
C GLY A 89 -5.70 5.25 -10.78
N THR A 90 -6.99 4.93 -10.64
CA THR A 90 -7.97 4.99 -11.73
C THR A 90 -8.21 6.43 -12.20
N TYR A 91 -8.40 7.37 -11.26
CA TYR A 91 -8.75 8.75 -11.59
C TYR A 91 -7.57 9.56 -12.12
N HIS A 92 -6.34 9.25 -11.67
CA HIS A 92 -5.12 9.99 -12.02
C HIS A 92 -4.17 9.22 -12.94
N GLN A 93 -4.69 8.29 -13.73
CA GLN A 93 -3.87 7.39 -14.56
C GLN A 93 -2.90 8.16 -15.49
N GLU A 94 -3.37 9.23 -16.13
CA GLU A 94 -2.54 10.03 -17.04
C GLU A 94 -1.37 10.71 -16.32
N GLN A 95 -1.62 11.29 -15.14
CA GLN A 95 -0.57 11.93 -14.34
C GLN A 95 0.44 10.91 -13.80
N ILE A 96 -0.03 9.71 -13.43
CA ILE A 96 0.83 8.61 -12.99
C ILE A 96 1.70 8.13 -14.16
N SER A 97 1.14 7.97 -15.36
CA SER A 97 1.89 7.58 -16.55
C SER A 97 2.96 8.61 -16.90
N ALA A 98 2.59 9.89 -16.95
CA ALA A 98 3.54 10.97 -17.22
C ALA A 98 4.68 11.02 -16.18
N TRP A 99 4.36 10.77 -14.91
CA TRP A 99 5.38 10.70 -13.86
C TRP A 99 6.31 9.49 -14.05
N LEU A 100 5.78 8.31 -14.37
CA LEU A 100 6.59 7.10 -14.62
C LEU A 100 7.50 7.25 -15.85
N GLU A 101 7.02 7.89 -16.92
CA GLU A 101 7.81 8.20 -18.12
C GLU A 101 8.98 9.14 -17.78
N ALA A 102 8.73 10.15 -16.94
CA ALA A 102 9.77 11.05 -16.44
C ALA A 102 10.72 10.39 -15.43
N ASN A 103 10.34 9.24 -14.86
CA ASN A 103 11.08 8.53 -13.81
C ASN A 103 11.32 7.06 -14.19
N PRO A 104 12.18 6.77 -15.21
CA PRO A 104 12.31 5.44 -15.80
C PRO A 104 12.75 4.34 -14.82
N VAL A 105 13.49 4.68 -13.75
CA VAL A 105 13.87 3.73 -12.69
C VAL A 105 12.63 3.16 -11.98
N TRP A 106 11.63 4.00 -11.73
CA TRP A 106 10.37 3.57 -11.12
C TRP A 106 9.49 2.79 -12.09
N ASN A 107 9.50 3.16 -13.37
CA ASN A 107 8.84 2.36 -14.40
C ASN A 107 9.44 0.96 -14.50
N GLN A 108 10.76 0.84 -14.53
CA GLN A 108 11.44 -0.47 -14.51
C GLN A 108 11.11 -1.25 -13.24
N THR A 109 11.07 -0.59 -12.08
CA THR A 109 10.68 -1.21 -10.82
C THR A 109 9.28 -1.83 -10.92
N GLU A 110 8.29 -1.12 -11.44
CA GLU A 110 6.91 -1.65 -11.59
C GLU A 110 6.84 -2.85 -12.57
N VAL A 111 7.66 -2.85 -13.62
CA VAL A 111 7.81 -3.97 -14.55
C VAL A 111 8.42 -5.20 -13.85
N ASP A 112 9.51 -5.02 -13.12
CA ASP A 112 10.20 -6.11 -12.40
C ASP A 112 9.30 -6.72 -11.33
N LEU A 113 8.57 -5.88 -10.57
CA LEU A 113 7.58 -6.32 -9.59
C LEU A 113 6.47 -7.13 -10.24
N ASN A 114 6.02 -6.73 -11.45
CA ASN A 114 5.00 -7.48 -12.18
C ASN A 114 5.51 -8.86 -12.63
N GLN A 115 6.72 -8.94 -13.15
CA GLN A 115 7.33 -10.20 -13.56
C GLN A 115 7.51 -11.15 -12.37
N ARG A 116 8.01 -10.65 -11.23
CA ARG A 116 8.17 -11.47 -10.02
C ARG A 116 6.83 -11.95 -9.47
N PHE A 117 5.81 -11.09 -9.46
CA PHE A 117 4.46 -11.47 -9.06
C PHE A 117 3.93 -12.63 -9.92
N GLN A 118 4.03 -12.52 -11.25
CA GLN A 118 3.59 -13.58 -12.18
C GLN A 118 4.34 -14.90 -11.96
N ALA A 119 5.65 -14.83 -11.70
CA ALA A 119 6.46 -16.01 -11.40
C ALA A 119 6.04 -16.69 -10.09
N LEU A 120 5.77 -15.92 -9.04
CA LEU A 120 5.31 -16.44 -7.75
C LEU A 120 3.89 -17.02 -7.85
N SER A 121 2.97 -16.35 -8.55
CA SER A 121 1.62 -16.88 -8.82
C SER A 121 1.69 -18.21 -9.54
N SER A 122 2.50 -18.31 -10.59
CA SER A 122 2.68 -19.56 -11.34
C SER A 122 3.21 -20.69 -10.47
N GLN A 123 4.14 -20.41 -9.54
CA GLN A 123 4.65 -21.41 -8.59
C GLN A 123 3.57 -21.88 -7.62
N ILE A 124 2.76 -20.97 -7.08
CA ILE A 124 1.63 -21.33 -6.21
C ILE A 124 0.64 -22.22 -6.94
N ASP A 125 0.27 -21.88 -8.19
CA ASP A 125 -0.66 -22.67 -8.99
C ASP A 125 -0.16 -24.09 -9.24
N VAL A 126 1.14 -24.25 -9.53
CA VAL A 126 1.76 -25.57 -9.71
C VAL A 126 1.71 -26.38 -8.41
N LEU A 127 2.04 -25.76 -7.27
CA LEU A 127 2.00 -26.45 -5.96
C LEU A 127 0.58 -26.90 -5.60
N LEU A 128 -0.43 -26.08 -5.89
CA LEU A 128 -1.83 -26.42 -5.61
C LEU A 128 -2.38 -27.52 -6.53
N LYS A 129 -1.91 -27.61 -7.78
CA LYS A 129 -2.32 -28.68 -8.72
C LYS A 129 -1.66 -30.03 -8.44
N GLY A 130 -0.54 -30.03 -7.72
CA GLY A 130 0.19 -31.24 -7.35
C GLY A 130 -0.28 -31.88 -6.04
N GLN A 131 -1.19 -31.23 -5.31
CA GLN A 131 -1.88 -31.75 -4.13
C GLN A 131 -3.19 -32.43 -4.53
#